data_AF-A0A7J8YTE9-F1
#
_entry.id   AF-A0A7J8YTE9-F1
#
_cell.length_a   1.000
_cell.length_b   1.000
_cell.length_c   1.000
_cell.angle_alpha   90.00
_cell.angle_beta   90.00
_cell.angle_gamma   90.00
#
_symmetry.space_group_name_H-M   'P 1'
#
loop_
_entity.id
_entity.type
_entity.pdbx_description
1 polymer ?
#
loop_
_entity_poly.entity_id
_entity_poly.type
_entity_poly.pdbx_seq_one_letter_code
_entity_poly.pdbx_strand_id
1 'polypeptide(L)'
;LYVSRNTYIRAGVAEWKITNPVHIVCYFRYVRFFPSGRFLYKNSSQKIKDAAKFMNFRASKADCVFGGHYTLSDNKVEAAVLYPGMRPTVLRIRLRLRGTTAGANNRMDLLSLVTSGVDDNEASGPEEDILGVVEGWQDDETHNPDVPAVSHKRGLTPFVFVPFEEVTLLLPFDPLNNEPAD
;
A
#
# COMPACT_ATOMS: atom_id res chain seq x y z
N LEU A 1 -10.20 -2.77 7.67
CA LEU A 1 -9.04 -2.05 7.10
C LEU A 1 -7.87 -3.02 7.04
N TYR A 2 -7.23 -3.20 5.90
CA TYR A 2 -6.08 -4.09 5.81
C TYR A 2 -4.79 -3.31 6.06
N VAL A 3 -3.90 -3.87 6.88
CA VAL A 3 -2.66 -3.23 7.31
C VAL A 3 -1.48 -4.18 7.16
N SER A 4 -0.40 -3.69 6.55
CA SER A 4 0.88 -4.40 6.46
C SER A 4 1.97 -3.54 7.09
N ARG A 5 2.71 -4.09 8.05
CA ARG A 5 3.87 -3.44 8.68
C ARG A 5 5.14 -3.76 7.91
N ASN A 6 5.91 -2.74 7.59
CA ASN A 6 7.09 -2.84 6.75
C ASN A 6 8.25 -2.10 7.39
N THR A 7 9.41 -2.74 7.38
CA THR A 7 10.65 -2.17 7.89
C THR A 7 11.73 -2.21 6.82
N TYR A 8 12.56 -1.17 6.77
CA TYR A 8 13.79 -1.22 6.01
C TYR A 8 14.91 -0.52 6.76
N ILE A 9 16.13 -0.88 6.40
CA ILE A 9 17.34 -0.33 6.97
C ILE A 9 17.83 0.80 6.07
N ARG A 10 18.05 1.99 6.64
CA ARG A 10 18.65 3.14 5.97
C ARG A 10 19.97 3.49 6.65
N ALA A 11 21.05 3.57 5.86
CA ALA A 11 22.33 4.07 6.35
C ALA A 11 22.17 5.56 6.75
N GLY A 12 22.65 5.89 7.95
CA GLY A 12 22.74 7.26 8.44
C GLY A 12 24.02 7.96 7.96
N VAL A 13 24.12 9.25 8.25
CA VAL A 13 25.33 10.03 7.99
C VAL A 13 26.31 9.79 9.15
N ALA A 14 27.57 9.48 8.84
CA ALA A 14 28.60 9.33 9.86
C ALA A 14 28.74 10.62 10.68
N GLU A 15 28.62 10.50 12.00
CA GLU A 15 28.85 11.58 12.94
C GLU A 15 30.21 11.36 13.64
N TRP A 16 30.79 12.42 14.21
CA TRP A 16 32.15 12.39 14.79
C TRP A 16 32.46 11.20 15.72
N LYS A 17 31.45 10.66 16.42
CA LYS A 17 31.60 9.52 17.35
C LYS A 17 31.04 8.20 16.82
N ILE A 18 30.25 8.21 15.74
CA ILE A 18 29.55 7.04 15.20
C ILE A 18 29.81 6.97 13.71
N THR A 19 30.67 6.04 13.33
CA THR A 19 31.18 5.93 11.95
C THR A 19 30.19 5.27 10.99
N ASN A 20 29.25 4.45 11.48
CA ASN A 20 28.26 3.73 10.67
C ASN A 20 26.87 3.70 11.33
N PRO A 21 26.17 4.84 11.49
CA PRO A 21 24.82 4.82 12.04
C PRO A 21 23.85 4.14 11.07
N VAL A 22 22.92 3.37 11.64
CA VAL A 22 21.92 2.62 10.89
C VAL A 22 20.54 2.89 11.47
N HIS A 23 19.60 3.34 10.64
CA HIS A 23 18.22 3.63 11.04
C HIS A 23 17.28 2.54 10.56
N ILE A 24 16.50 1.97 11.48
CA ILE A 24 15.36 1.12 11.15
C ILE A 24 14.16 2.03 10.90
N VAL A 25 13.72 2.09 9.64
CA VAL A 25 12.52 2.83 9.27
C VAL A 25 11.35 1.87 9.29
N CYS A 26 10.33 2.19 10.07
CA CYS A 26 9.06 1.44 10.14
C CYS A 26 7.95 2.26 9.51
N TYR A 27 7.22 1.65 8.58
CA TYR A 27 6.04 2.23 7.95
C TYR A 27 4.95 1.18 7.76
N PHE A 28 3.73 1.64 7.56
CA PHE A 28 2.56 0.82 7.35
C PHE A 28 1.96 1.10 5.97
N ARG A 29 1.49 0.05 5.32
CA ARG A 29 0.63 0.14 4.15
C ARG A 29 -0.79 -0.13 4.58
N TYR A 30 -1.68 0.79 4.29
CA TYR A 30 -3.10 0.71 4.59
C TYR A 30 -3.87 0.54 3.28
N VAL A 31 -4.77 -0.44 3.25
CA VAL A 31 -5.63 -0.73 2.11
C VAL A 31 -7.07 -0.89 2.56
N ARG A 32 -7.99 -0.18 1.91
CA ARG A 32 -9.44 -0.33 2.12
C ARG A 32 -10.15 -0.52 0.79
N PHE A 33 -10.83 -1.65 0.63
CA PHE A 33 -11.65 -1.96 -0.54
C PHE A 33 -13.10 -1.53 -0.32
N PHE A 34 -13.77 -1.16 -1.41
CA PHE A 34 -15.20 -0.85 -1.47
C PHE A 34 -15.90 -1.75 -2.49
N PRO A 35 -17.17 -2.13 -2.28
CA PRO A 35 -17.91 -3.01 -3.19
C PRO A 35 -18.00 -2.52 -4.64
N SER A 36 -17.78 -1.23 -4.89
CA SER A 36 -17.78 -0.64 -6.22
C SER A 36 -16.55 -0.99 -7.07
N GLY A 37 -15.61 -1.78 -6.58
CA GLY A 37 -14.31 -2.00 -7.23
C GLY A 37 -13.30 -0.88 -6.97
N ARG A 38 -13.63 0.11 -6.13
CA ARG A 38 -12.71 1.17 -5.69
C ARG A 38 -11.92 0.71 -4.48
N PHE A 39 -10.69 1.19 -4.35
CA PHE A 39 -9.93 1.05 -3.10
C PHE A 39 -9.14 2.31 -2.76
N LEU A 40 -8.75 2.40 -1.49
CA LEU A 40 -7.88 3.45 -0.96
C LEU A 40 -6.57 2.84 -0.52
N TYR A 41 -5.48 3.54 -0.86
CA TYR A 41 -4.12 3.17 -0.54
C TYR A 41 -3.41 4.30 0.21
N LYS A 42 -2.74 3.98 1.32
CA LYS A 42 -1.91 4.92 2.08
C LYS A 42 -0.64 4.26 2.58
N ASN A 43 0.50 4.88 2.30
CA ASN A 43 1.78 4.59 2.96
C ASN A 43 2.00 5.64 4.04
N SER A 44 2.20 5.23 5.30
CA SER A 44 2.41 6.17 6.40
C SER A 44 3.16 5.52 7.57
N SER A 45 3.90 6.32 8.32
CA SER A 45 4.47 5.93 9.62
C SER A 45 3.45 6.05 10.77
N GLN A 46 2.29 6.67 10.53
CA GLN A 46 1.23 6.82 11.53
C GLN A 46 0.66 5.46 11.94
N LYS A 47 0.28 5.34 13.21
CA LYS A 47 -0.42 4.17 13.75
C LYS A 47 -1.83 4.05 13.15
N ILE A 48 -2.39 2.84 13.21
CA ILE A 48 -3.69 2.52 12.61
C ILE A 48 -4.82 3.44 13.08
N LYS A 49 -4.85 3.81 14.36
CA LYS A 49 -5.86 4.71 14.95
C LYS A 49 -5.91 6.08 14.27
N ASP A 50 -4.76 6.58 13.82
CA ASP A 50 -4.66 7.90 13.20
C ASP A 50 -4.86 7.80 11.70
N ALA A 51 -4.31 6.76 11.07
CA ALA A 51 -4.50 6.50 9.65
C ALA A 51 -5.98 6.24 9.30
N ALA A 52 -6.70 5.48 10.13
CA ALA A 52 -8.09 5.09 9.84
C ALA A 52 -9.06 6.27 9.75
N LYS A 53 -8.77 7.39 10.42
CA LYS A 53 -9.55 8.64 10.34
C LYS A 53 -9.67 9.13 8.89
N PHE A 54 -8.63 8.89 8.08
CA PHE A 54 -8.55 9.33 6.68
C PHE A 54 -8.91 8.23 5.68
N MET A 55 -8.97 6.96 6.11
CA MET A 55 -9.27 5.81 5.24
C MET A 55 -10.78 5.64 5.03
N ASN A 56 -11.48 6.70 4.61
CA ASN A 56 -12.93 6.72 4.38
C ASN A 56 -13.29 7.28 2.99
N PHE A 57 -14.56 7.27 2.60
CA PHE A 57 -14.97 7.67 1.24
C PHE A 57 -14.65 9.14 0.89
N ARG A 58 -14.50 10.02 1.88
CA ARG A 58 -14.08 11.42 1.72
C ARG A 58 -12.56 11.60 1.75
N ALA A 59 -11.80 10.52 1.63
CA ALA A 59 -10.34 10.55 1.62
C ALA A 59 -9.80 11.59 0.62
N SER A 60 -8.82 12.36 1.06
CA SER A 60 -8.18 13.41 0.28
C SER A 60 -6.73 13.07 -0.02
N LYS A 61 -6.25 13.50 -1.20
CA LYS A 61 -4.81 13.47 -1.55
C LYS A 61 -3.98 14.30 -0.56
N ALA A 62 -4.56 15.33 0.05
CA ALA A 62 -3.91 16.13 1.11
C ALA A 62 -3.53 15.28 2.33
N ASP A 63 -4.29 14.21 2.61
CA ASP A 63 -4.02 13.28 3.69
C ASP A 63 -3.08 12.13 3.26
N CYS A 64 -2.45 12.24 2.08
CA CYS A 64 -1.64 11.19 1.47
C CYS A 64 -2.40 9.87 1.31
N VAL A 65 -3.71 9.94 1.02
CA VAL A 65 -4.55 8.80 0.65
C VAL A 65 -4.83 8.88 -0.84
N PHE A 66 -4.58 7.78 -1.54
CA PHE A 66 -4.72 7.70 -2.98
C PHE A 66 -5.81 6.71 -3.35
N GLY A 67 -6.65 7.10 -4.30
CA GLY A 67 -7.70 6.25 -4.85
C GLY A 67 -7.17 5.39 -5.98
N GLY A 68 -7.80 4.23 -6.14
CA GLY A 68 -7.52 3.32 -7.24
C GLY A 68 -8.65 2.35 -7.47
N HIS A 69 -8.45 1.46 -8.44
CA HIS A 69 -9.41 0.42 -8.79
C HIS A 69 -8.79 -0.95 -8.57
N TYR A 70 -9.64 -1.91 -8.23
CA TYR A 70 -9.26 -3.30 -8.08
C TYR A 70 -10.27 -4.23 -8.73
N THR A 71 -9.77 -5.37 -9.19
CA THR A 71 -10.56 -6.54 -9.55
C THR A 71 -10.25 -7.66 -8.58
N LEU A 72 -11.25 -8.52 -8.34
CA LEU A 72 -11.10 -9.74 -7.55
C LEU A 72 -11.54 -10.92 -8.42
N SER A 73 -10.61 -11.80 -8.75
CA SER A 73 -10.86 -13.06 -9.44
C SER A 73 -10.45 -14.20 -8.53
N ASP A 74 -11.39 -15.07 -8.18
CA ASP A 74 -11.22 -16.13 -7.18
C ASP A 74 -10.73 -15.59 -5.83
N ASN A 75 -9.42 -15.72 -5.58
CA ASN A 75 -8.73 -15.21 -4.40
C ASN A 75 -7.61 -14.22 -4.74
N LYS A 76 -7.51 -13.78 -6.00
CA LYS A 76 -6.48 -12.84 -6.46
C LYS A 76 -7.09 -11.46 -6.60
N VAL A 77 -6.43 -10.50 -5.96
CA VAL A 77 -6.75 -9.09 -6.11
C VAL A 77 -5.68 -8.47 -6.99
N GLU A 78 -6.10 -7.80 -8.06
CA GLU A 78 -5.24 -6.93 -8.84
C GLU A 78 -5.73 -5.51 -8.68
N ALA A 79 -4.82 -4.59 -8.36
CA ALA A 79 -5.22 -3.21 -8.13
C ALA A 79 -4.16 -2.23 -8.63
N ALA A 80 -4.62 -1.03 -9.00
CA ALA A 80 -3.78 0.03 -9.53
C ALA A 80 -4.14 1.39 -8.91
N VAL A 81 -3.11 2.17 -8.58
CA VAL A 81 -3.24 3.54 -8.03
C VAL A 81 -2.33 4.47 -8.82
N LEU A 82 -2.86 5.61 -9.24
CA LEU A 82 -2.08 6.66 -9.89
C LEU A 82 -1.56 7.66 -8.85
N TYR A 83 -0.25 7.85 -8.82
CA TYR A 83 0.38 8.97 -8.13
C TYR A 83 0.50 10.16 -9.09
N PRO A 84 -0.24 11.26 -8.85
CA PRO A 84 -0.13 12.46 -9.66
C PRO A 84 1.17 13.21 -9.34
N GLY A 85 1.65 14.00 -10.29
CA GLY A 85 2.83 14.85 -10.11
C GLY A 85 3.46 15.22 -11.45
N MET A 86 4.67 15.81 -11.41
CA MET A 86 5.43 16.14 -12.63
C MET A 86 5.84 14.90 -13.45
N ARG A 87 5.85 13.72 -12.82
CA ARG A 87 6.12 12.44 -13.46
C ARG A 87 5.09 11.42 -12.94
N PRO A 88 3.93 11.31 -13.60
CA PRO A 88 2.90 10.37 -13.18
C PRO A 88 3.46 8.96 -13.04
N THR A 89 3.16 8.33 -11.91
CA THR A 89 3.65 6.99 -11.59
C THR A 89 2.47 6.14 -11.16
N VAL A 90 2.32 4.96 -11.76
CA VAL A 90 1.31 3.99 -11.32
C VAL A 90 1.94 2.99 -10.37
N LEU A 91 1.22 2.69 -9.29
CA LEU A 91 1.48 1.57 -8.40
C LEU A 91 0.54 0.43 -8.78
N ARG A 92 1.10 -0.69 -9.21
CA ARG A 92 0.39 -1.94 -9.47
C ARG A 92 0.66 -2.90 -8.31
N ILE A 93 -0.41 -3.40 -7.70
CA ILE A 93 -0.35 -4.30 -6.55
C ILE A 93 -1.16 -5.56 -6.83
N ARG A 94 -0.51 -6.73 -6.75
CA ARG A 94 -1.18 -8.03 -6.80
C ARG A 94 -1.16 -8.65 -5.42
N LEU A 95 -2.32 -9.04 -4.93
CA LEU A 95 -2.50 -9.67 -3.63
C LEU A 95 -3.20 -11.01 -3.78
N ARG A 96 -3.01 -11.89 -2.80
CA ARG A 96 -3.81 -13.11 -2.64
C ARG A 96 -4.57 -13.07 -1.32
N LEU A 97 -5.89 -13.07 -1.41
CA LEU A 97 -6.79 -13.18 -0.27
C LEU A 97 -6.61 -14.53 0.42
N ARG A 98 -6.49 -14.49 1.75
CA ARG A 98 -6.37 -15.66 2.62
C ARG A 98 -7.23 -15.50 3.87
N GLY A 99 -7.55 -16.63 4.47
CA GLY A 99 -8.18 -16.74 5.78
C GLY A 99 -7.32 -17.50 6.76
N THR A 100 -7.43 -17.16 8.04
CA THR A 100 -6.98 -18.04 9.12
C THR A 100 -7.92 -19.22 9.33
N THR A 101 -9.17 -19.11 8.87
CA THR A 101 -10.19 -20.15 8.88
C THR A 101 -10.91 -20.17 7.52
N ALA A 102 -11.62 -21.26 7.20
CA ALA A 102 -12.41 -21.34 5.97
C ALA A 102 -13.46 -20.22 5.93
N GLY A 103 -13.52 -19.49 4.81
CA GLY A 103 -14.41 -18.34 4.64
C GLY A 103 -13.94 -17.05 5.32
N ALA A 104 -12.85 -17.07 6.09
CA ALA A 104 -12.25 -15.84 6.60
C ALA A 104 -11.45 -15.13 5.50
N ASN A 105 -11.58 -13.81 5.45
CA ASN A 105 -10.86 -12.93 4.54
C ASN A 105 -10.01 -11.95 5.36
N ASN A 106 -9.28 -12.46 6.36
CA ASN A 106 -8.58 -11.63 7.33
C ASN A 106 -7.07 -11.47 7.06
N ARG A 107 -6.56 -12.10 6.00
CA ARG A 107 -5.16 -11.92 5.56
C ARG A 107 -5.07 -11.72 4.05
N MET A 108 -4.07 -10.99 3.61
CA MET A 108 -3.69 -10.98 2.19
C MET A 108 -2.18 -11.06 2.02
N ASP A 109 -1.73 -11.96 1.16
CA ASP A 109 -0.31 -12.01 0.79
C ASP A 109 -0.04 -10.99 -0.29
N LEU A 110 1.05 -10.24 -0.14
CA LEU A 110 1.55 -9.37 -1.20
C LEU A 110 2.34 -10.22 -2.20
N LEU A 111 1.78 -10.44 -3.40
CA LEU A 111 2.39 -11.25 -4.45
C LEU A 111 3.37 -10.42 -5.29
N SER A 112 2.94 -9.24 -5.74
CA SER A 112 3.78 -8.30 -6.45
C SER A 112 3.43 -6.86 -6.11
N LEU A 113 4.44 -6.01 -6.14
CA LEU A 113 4.34 -4.57 -5.95
C LEU A 113 5.27 -3.92 -6.97
N VAL A 114 4.70 -3.22 -7.95
CA VAL A 114 5.43 -2.63 -9.08
C VAL A 114 5.07 -1.15 -9.16
N THR A 115 6.08 -0.30 -9.33
CA THR A 115 5.88 1.11 -9.70
C THR A 115 6.41 1.33 -11.10
N SER A 116 5.63 1.95 -11.98
CA SER A 116 6.05 2.24 -13.35
C SER A 116 5.58 3.63 -13.78
N GLY A 117 6.28 4.20 -14.75
CA GLY A 117 5.92 5.47 -15.36
C GLY A 117 4.68 5.36 -16.24
N VAL A 118 3.87 6.41 -16.23
CA VAL A 118 2.70 6.57 -17.09
C VAL A 118 2.89 7.84 -17.91
N ASP A 119 2.45 7.81 -19.18
CA ASP A 119 2.46 9.00 -20.03
C ASP A 119 1.44 10.04 -19.53
N ASP A 120 1.70 11.33 -19.76
CA ASP A 120 0.81 12.40 -19.30
C ASP A 120 -0.59 12.31 -19.92
N ASN A 121 -0.72 11.80 -21.15
CA ASN A 121 -2.02 11.62 -21.80
C ASN A 121 -2.85 10.52 -21.10
N GLU A 122 -2.21 9.41 -20.73
CA GLU A 122 -2.83 8.30 -20.01
C GLU A 122 -3.16 8.68 -18.56
N ALA A 123 -2.33 9.53 -17.94
CA ALA A 123 -2.55 10.04 -16.60
C ALA A 123 -3.67 11.09 -16.49
N SER A 124 -4.07 11.69 -17.61
CA SER A 124 -5.12 12.72 -17.68
C SER A 124 -6.55 12.17 -17.69
N GLY A 125 -6.71 10.85 -17.83
CA GLY A 125 -8.00 10.17 -17.74
C GLY A 125 -8.63 10.25 -16.34
N PRO A 126 -9.91 9.86 -16.19
CA PRO A 126 -10.52 9.69 -14.88
C PRO A 126 -9.64 8.78 -14.01
N GLU A 127 -9.41 9.15 -12.75
CA GLU A 127 -8.73 8.28 -11.75
C GLU A 127 -9.40 6.90 -11.65
N GLU A 128 -10.62 6.79 -12.19
CA GLU A 128 -11.42 5.58 -12.25
C GLU A 128 -11.00 4.55 -13.32
N ASP A 129 -10.19 4.94 -14.30
CA ASP A 129 -9.81 4.06 -15.43
C ASP A 129 -8.37 3.55 -15.35
N ILE A 130 -7.62 3.88 -14.28
CA ILE A 130 -6.19 3.52 -14.18
C ILE A 130 -5.95 2.01 -14.25
N LEU A 131 -6.90 1.18 -13.81
CA LEU A 131 -6.77 -0.27 -13.89
C LEU A 131 -6.87 -0.77 -15.34
N GLY A 132 -7.72 -0.15 -16.17
CA GLY A 132 -7.82 -0.45 -17.60
C GLY A 132 -6.58 0.03 -18.36
N VAL A 133 -6.05 1.21 -18.00
CA VAL A 133 -4.80 1.73 -18.59
C VAL A 133 -3.65 0.74 -18.45
N VAL A 134 -3.51 0.09 -17.29
CA VAL A 134 -2.41 -0.83 -17.02
C VAL A 134 -2.74 -2.30 -17.28
N GLU A 135 -3.92 -2.58 -17.85
CA GLU A 135 -4.30 -3.94 -18.19
C GLU A 135 -3.35 -4.50 -19.25
N GLY A 136 -2.83 -5.72 -19.03
CA GLY A 136 -1.89 -6.37 -19.94
C GLY A 136 -0.43 -5.93 -19.82
N TRP A 137 -0.13 -4.86 -19.06
CA TRP A 137 1.25 -4.39 -18.88
C TRP A 137 2.11 -5.45 -18.19
N GLN A 138 3.34 -5.64 -18.69
CA GLN A 138 4.34 -6.48 -18.04
C GLN A 138 4.92 -5.80 -16.79
N ASP A 139 5.51 -6.58 -15.89
CA ASP A 139 6.04 -6.07 -14.61
C ASP A 139 7.25 -5.13 -14.81
N ASP A 140 7.96 -5.24 -15.94
CA ASP A 140 9.10 -4.41 -16.34
C ASP A 140 8.75 -3.29 -17.34
N GLU A 141 7.47 -3.13 -17.66
CA GLU A 141 6.97 -2.14 -18.62
C GLU A 141 6.77 -0.75 -17.99
N THR A 142 7.15 0.28 -18.76
CA THR A 142 6.93 1.69 -18.42
C THR A 142 6.57 2.48 -19.67
N HIS A 143 5.60 3.38 -19.56
CA HIS A 143 5.20 4.29 -20.64
C HIS A 143 5.80 5.69 -20.47
N ASN A 144 6.68 5.88 -19.48
CA ASN A 144 7.49 7.09 -19.34
C ASN A 144 8.98 6.70 -19.25
N PRO A 145 9.82 7.07 -20.23
CA PRO A 145 11.22 6.65 -20.27
C PRO A 145 12.06 7.20 -19.11
N ASP A 146 11.63 8.31 -18.49
CA ASP A 146 12.31 8.91 -17.33
C ASP A 146 11.94 8.24 -15.99
N VAL A 147 10.96 7.33 -16.00
CA VAL A 147 10.47 6.63 -14.81
C VAL A 147 10.50 5.12 -15.07
N PRO A 148 11.53 4.39 -14.61
CA PRO A 148 11.64 2.96 -14.88
C PRO A 148 10.56 2.17 -14.13
N ALA A 149 10.22 1.00 -14.68
CA ALA A 149 9.48 0.00 -13.94
C ALA A 149 10.36 -0.60 -12.83
N VAL A 150 9.87 -0.58 -11.60
CA VAL A 150 10.59 -1.08 -10.43
C VAL A 150 9.72 -2.10 -9.70
N SER A 151 10.21 -3.34 -9.64
CA SER A 151 9.63 -4.41 -8.82
C SER A 151 10.20 -4.35 -7.39
N HIS A 152 9.32 -4.11 -6.43
CA HIS A 152 9.68 -3.97 -5.02
C HIS A 152 9.71 -5.34 -4.35
N LYS A 153 10.92 -5.86 -4.08
CA LYS A 153 11.10 -7.20 -3.47
C LYS A 153 11.25 -7.19 -1.94
N ARG A 154 11.28 -6.01 -1.32
CA ARG A 154 11.47 -5.83 0.13
C ARG A 154 10.20 -5.30 0.77
N GLY A 155 9.97 -5.67 2.04
CA GLY A 155 8.75 -5.30 2.75
C GLY A 155 7.53 -5.91 2.09
N LEU A 156 7.53 -7.23 1.92
CA LEU A 156 6.40 -8.00 1.37
C LEU A 156 5.57 -8.65 2.48
N THR A 157 5.52 -8.02 3.66
CA THR A 157 4.78 -8.53 4.81
C THR A 157 3.29 -8.64 4.44
N PRO A 158 2.63 -9.78 4.74
CA PRO A 158 1.20 -9.93 4.52
C PRO A 158 0.39 -8.85 5.22
N PHE A 159 -0.73 -8.47 4.61
CA PHE A 159 -1.72 -7.61 5.22
C PHE A 159 -2.59 -8.42 6.19
N VAL A 160 -2.94 -7.79 7.30
CA VAL A 160 -3.91 -8.29 8.29
C VAL A 160 -5.13 -7.37 8.30
N PHE A 161 -6.32 -7.95 8.34
CA PHE A 161 -7.56 -7.20 8.46
C PHE A 161 -7.79 -6.76 9.91
N VAL A 162 -8.11 -5.48 10.09
CA VAL A 162 -8.53 -4.89 11.36
C VAL A 162 -9.90 -4.22 11.16
N PRO A 163 -10.96 -4.68 11.84
CA PRO A 163 -12.27 -4.02 11.87
C PRO A 163 -12.17 -2.57 12.35
N PHE A 164 -13.02 -1.67 11.84
CA PHE A 164 -12.97 -0.25 12.23
C PHE A 164 -13.38 -0.03 13.69
N GLU A 165 -14.24 -0.89 14.21
CA GLU A 165 -14.68 -0.96 15.60
C GLU A 165 -13.46 -1.19 16.51
N GLU A 166 -12.61 -2.14 16.14
CA GLU A 166 -11.37 -2.43 16.86
C GLU A 166 -10.39 -1.27 16.78
N VAL A 167 -10.28 -0.57 15.64
CA VAL A 167 -9.37 0.59 15.51
C VAL A 167 -9.61 1.67 16.58
N THR A 168 -10.86 1.85 17.01
CA THR A 168 -11.22 2.85 18.04
C THR A 168 -10.92 2.34 19.46
N LEU A 169 -10.90 1.02 19.65
CA LEU A 169 -10.68 0.34 20.93
C LEU A 169 -9.19 0.03 21.21
N LEU A 170 -8.30 0.16 20.22
CA LEU A 170 -6.85 -0.04 20.38
C LEU A 170 -6.19 1.09 21.22
N LEU A 171 -6.44 1.08 22.52
CA LEU A 171 -5.47 1.42 23.56
C LEU A 171 -4.46 0.26 23.68
N PRO A 172 -3.21 0.49 24.15
CA PRO A 172 -1.92 0.22 23.48
C PRO A 172 -1.60 -1.24 23.09
N PHE A 173 -2.57 -2.09 22.78
CA PHE A 173 -2.35 -3.34 22.09
C PHE A 173 -2.08 -3.06 20.62
N ASP A 174 -0.87 -3.43 20.18
CA ASP A 174 -0.48 -3.40 18.77
C ASP A 174 -0.57 -4.84 18.25
N PRO A 175 -1.61 -5.24 17.50
CA PRO A 175 -1.74 -6.58 16.95
C PRO A 175 -0.64 -6.92 15.91
N LEU A 176 0.24 -5.97 15.60
CA LEU A 176 1.43 -6.15 14.76
C LEU A 176 2.73 -6.32 15.57
N ASN A 177 2.64 -6.35 16.91
CA ASN A 177 3.71 -6.73 17.83
C ASN A 177 3.27 -7.95 18.64
N ASN A 178 3.96 -9.08 18.46
CA ASN A 178 3.82 -10.26 19.32
C ASN A 178 4.55 -10.06 20.68
N GLU A 179 4.39 -8.92 21.34
CA GLU A 179 4.95 -8.72 22.68
C GLU A 179 3.85 -8.36 23.68
N PRO A 180 3.81 -9.02 24.86
CA PRO A 180 2.94 -8.60 25.95
C PRO A 180 3.43 -7.25 26.48
N ALA A 181 2.50 -6.35 26.79
CA ALA A 181 2.79 -5.16 27.57
C ALA A 181 2.92 -5.55 29.04
N ASP A 182 4.08 -5.29 29.64
CA ASP A 182 4.28 -5.26 31.10
C ASP A 182 3.51 -4.10 31.76
#